data_AF-A0A9X9BN68-F1
#
_entry.id   AF-A0A9X9BN68-F1
#
_cell.length_a   1.000
_cell.length_b   1.000
_cell.length_c   1.000
_cell.angle_alpha   90.00
_cell.angle_beta   90.00
_cell.angle_gamma   90.00
#
_symmetry.space_group_name_H-M   'P 1'
#
loop_
_entity.id
_entity.type
_entity.pdbx_description
1 polymer ?
#
loop_
_entity_poly.entity_id
_entity_poly.type
_entity_poly.pdbx_seq_one_letter_code
_entity_poly.pdbx_strand_id
1 'polypeptide(L)'
;MSLKNQNKTEFRRDINGLRAWAVICVVLYHFGVPGFNGGFVGVDVFFVISGFLMTGIIIKGLESKNGFSISSFYIARARRIIPALIALCAALVFIGWSLLPAGEYSTLSINTITALTFTSNIKFWRETGYFFEDSKYN
;
A
#
# COMPACT_ATOMS: atom_id res chain seq x y z
N MET A 1 15.55 -32.88 -29.05
CA MET A 1 14.18 -32.43 -28.72
C MET A 1 14.05 -32.37 -27.21
N SER A 2 14.21 -31.20 -26.60
CA SER A 2 14.03 -31.01 -25.15
C SER A 2 13.48 -29.60 -24.92
N LEU A 3 12.15 -29.51 -24.88
CA LEU A 3 11.45 -28.30 -24.48
C LEU A 3 11.53 -28.21 -22.96
N LYS A 4 12.61 -27.62 -22.46
CA LYS A 4 12.75 -27.21 -21.07
C LYS A 4 11.78 -26.04 -20.85
N ASN A 5 10.51 -26.36 -20.59
CA ASN A 5 9.48 -25.38 -20.29
C ASN A 5 9.73 -24.83 -18.88
N GLN A 6 10.68 -23.89 -18.79
CA GLN A 6 10.92 -23.08 -17.61
C GLN A 6 9.74 -22.11 -17.47
N ASN A 7 8.69 -22.54 -16.78
CA ASN A 7 7.73 -21.60 -16.20
C ASN A 7 8.41 -20.81 -15.08
N LYS A 8 9.40 -19.99 -15.45
CA LYS A 8 9.90 -18.92 -14.60
C LYS A 8 8.73 -17.94 -14.53
N THR A 9 8.17 -17.76 -13.35
CA THR A 9 7.29 -16.61 -13.08
C THR A 9 8.08 -15.37 -13.40
N GLU A 10 7.95 -14.90 -14.65
CA GLU A 10 8.80 -13.85 -15.16
C GLU A 10 8.48 -12.59 -14.35
N PHE A 11 9.45 -12.16 -13.54
CA PHE A 11 9.29 -10.98 -12.73
C PHE A 11 9.19 -9.79 -13.68
N ARG A 12 7.95 -9.35 -13.92
CA ARG A 12 7.60 -8.26 -14.82
C ARG A 12 8.14 -6.93 -14.28
N ARG A 13 9.41 -6.66 -14.62
CA ARG A 13 10.14 -5.45 -14.22
C ARG A 13 9.50 -4.20 -14.79
N ASP A 14 8.96 -4.30 -16.00
CA ASP A 14 8.13 -3.30 -16.68
C ASP A 14 6.98 -2.81 -15.77
N ILE A 15 6.14 -3.73 -15.28
CA ILE A 15 4.97 -3.41 -14.45
C ILE A 15 5.40 -2.84 -13.10
N ASN A 16 6.43 -3.43 -12.47
CA ASN A 16 6.93 -2.92 -11.19
C ASN A 16 7.57 -1.52 -11.34
N GLY A 17 8.21 -1.24 -12.47
CA GLY A 17 8.77 0.08 -12.81
C GLY A 17 7.68 1.13 -13.01
N LEU A 18 6.60 0.78 -13.71
CA LEU A 18 5.46 1.68 -13.88
C LEU A 18 4.80 2.03 -12.55
N ARG A 19 4.71 1.04 -11.64
CA ARG A 19 4.24 1.27 -10.26
C ARG A 19 5.19 2.19 -9.48
N ALA A 20 6.50 2.05 -9.65
CA ALA A 20 7.48 2.91 -8.99
C ALA A 20 7.36 4.37 -9.47
N TRP A 21 7.22 4.58 -10.79
CA TRP A 21 6.96 5.90 -11.37
C TRP A 21 5.69 6.54 -10.82
N ALA A 22 4.61 5.77 -10.70
CA ALA A 22 3.37 6.24 -10.11
C ALA A 22 3.57 6.75 -8.68
N VAL A 23 4.32 6.01 -7.84
CA VAL A 23 4.66 6.45 -6.47
C VAL A 23 5.52 7.71 -6.47
N ILE A 24 6.52 7.80 -7.37
CA ILE A 24 7.38 8.99 -7.47
C ILE A 24 6.54 10.23 -7.78
N CYS A 25 5.60 10.15 -8.73
CA CYS A 25 4.71 11.26 -9.04
C CYS A 25 3.86 11.70 -7.83
N VAL A 26 3.34 10.74 -7.05
CA VAL A 26 2.56 11.03 -5.82
C VAL A 26 3.42 11.73 -4.77
N VAL A 27 4.66 11.27 -4.59
CA VAL A 27 5.62 11.85 -3.65
C VAL A 27 5.99 13.27 -4.07
N LEU A 28 6.37 13.50 -5.33
CA LEU A 28 6.71 14.83 -5.85
C LEU A 28 5.56 15.83 -5.71
N TYR A 29 4.32 15.38 -5.91
CA TYR A 29 3.13 16.19 -5.65
C TYR A 29 3.02 16.62 -4.18
N HIS A 30 3.20 15.70 -3.23
CA HIS A 30 3.14 16.04 -1.80
C HIS A 30 4.27 16.99 -1.36
N PHE A 31 5.43 16.95 -2.01
CA PHE A 31 6.52 17.89 -1.77
C PHE A 31 6.36 19.25 -2.46
N GLY A 32 5.25 19.48 -3.18
CA GLY A 32 4.96 20.76 -3.82
C GLY A 32 5.91 21.11 -4.97
N VAL A 33 6.49 20.11 -5.64
CA VAL A 33 7.44 20.33 -6.73
C VAL A 33 6.71 20.97 -7.92
N PRO A 34 7.15 22.15 -8.41
CA PRO A 34 6.50 22.83 -9.52
C PRO A 34 6.50 21.95 -10.78
N GLY A 35 5.33 21.84 -11.42
CA GLY A 35 5.12 20.97 -12.59
C GLY A 35 4.47 19.61 -12.28
N PHE A 36 4.29 19.24 -11.01
CA PHE A 36 3.69 17.96 -10.59
C PHE A 36 2.30 18.10 -9.96
N ASN A 37 1.45 19.02 -10.42
CA ASN A 37 0.10 19.26 -9.87
C ASN A 37 -0.90 18.09 -10.02
N GLY A 38 -0.53 17.02 -10.73
CA GLY A 38 -1.39 15.87 -11.04
C GLY A 38 -1.12 14.61 -10.20
N GLY A 39 -0.63 14.74 -8.96
CA GLY A 39 -0.25 13.59 -8.12
C GLY A 39 -1.36 12.54 -7.93
N PHE A 40 -2.62 12.96 -7.94
CA PHE A 40 -3.79 12.06 -7.85
C PHE A 40 -3.83 11.02 -8.97
N VAL A 41 -3.40 11.38 -10.20
CA VAL A 41 -3.32 10.43 -11.32
C VAL A 41 -2.33 9.31 -11.03
N GLY A 42 -1.24 9.61 -10.29
CA GLY A 42 -0.29 8.60 -9.84
C GLY A 42 -0.93 7.57 -8.91
N VAL A 43 -1.84 7.99 -8.04
CA VAL A 43 -2.59 7.08 -7.16
C VAL A 43 -3.47 6.14 -7.98
N ASP A 44 -4.23 6.67 -8.95
CA ASP A 44 -5.11 5.88 -9.81
C ASP A 44 -4.32 4.86 -10.64
N VAL A 45 -3.23 5.29 -11.28
CA VAL A 45 -2.37 4.42 -12.08
C VAL A 45 -1.77 3.30 -11.23
N PHE A 46 -1.29 3.62 -10.02
CA PHE A 46 -0.75 2.63 -9.09
C PHE A 46 -1.78 1.55 -8.74
N PHE A 47 -3.02 1.94 -8.43
CA PHE A 47 -4.09 1.02 -8.06
C PHE A 47 -4.56 0.17 -9.24
N VAL A 48 -4.76 0.76 -10.42
CA VAL A 48 -5.15 0.04 -11.64
C VAL A 48 -4.13 -1.03 -12.00
N ILE A 49 -2.84 -0.69 -12.02
CA ILE A 49 -1.76 -1.64 -12.33
C ILE A 49 -1.70 -2.76 -11.28
N SER A 50 -1.83 -2.41 -10.01
CA SER A 50 -1.82 -3.39 -8.91
C SER A 50 -3.01 -4.34 -8.99
N GLY A 51 -4.19 -3.83 -9.36
CA GLY A 51 -5.40 -4.62 -9.61
C GLY A 51 -5.21 -5.57 -10.79
N PHE A 52 -4.76 -5.06 -11.94
CA PHE A 52 -4.47 -5.87 -13.13
C PHE A 52 -3.53 -7.05 -12.84
N LEU A 53 -2.42 -6.78 -12.13
CA LEU A 53 -1.45 -7.82 -11.76
C LEU A 53 -2.08 -8.89 -10.85
N MET A 54 -2.85 -8.45 -9.86
CA MET A 54 -3.44 -9.35 -8.86
C MET A 54 -4.55 -10.22 -9.47
N THR A 55 -5.40 -9.64 -10.29
CA THR A 55 -6.40 -10.39 -11.07
C THR A 55 -5.72 -11.40 -12.00
N GLY A 56 -4.64 -11.01 -12.68
CA GLY A 56 -3.87 -11.94 -13.51
C GLY A 56 -3.27 -13.12 -12.75
N ILE A 57 -2.81 -12.90 -11.50
CA ILE A 57 -2.35 -13.98 -10.61
C ILE A 57 -3.50 -14.92 -10.23
N ILE A 58 -4.67 -14.36 -9.92
CA ILE A 58 -5.87 -15.13 -9.56
C ILE A 58 -6.32 -16.01 -10.74
N ILE A 59 -6.45 -15.44 -11.94
CA ILE A 59 -6.87 -16.16 -13.15
C ILE A 59 -5.91 -17.32 -13.46
N LYS A 60 -4.59 -17.07 -13.45
CA LYS A 60 -3.59 -18.12 -13.67
C LYS A 60 -3.64 -19.23 -12.60
N GLY A 61 -3.97 -18.86 -11.36
CA GLY A 61 -4.16 -19.82 -10.27
C GLY A 61 -5.42 -20.67 -10.46
N LEU A 62 -6.50 -20.10 -11.00
CA LEU A 62 -7.74 -20.81 -11.30
C LEU A 62 -7.60 -21.78 -12.48
N GLU A 63 -6.82 -21.42 -13.50
CA GLU A 63 -6.53 -22.28 -14.66
C GLU A 63 -5.55 -23.43 -14.34
N SER A 64 -4.84 -23.34 -13.21
CA SER A 64 -3.88 -24.36 -12.79
C SER A 64 -4.60 -25.60 -12.26
N LYS A 65 -4.12 -26.80 -12.64
CA LYS A 65 -4.70 -28.10 -12.24
C LYS A 65 -4.83 -28.33 -10.72
N ASN A 66 -4.08 -27.59 -9.90
CA ASN A 66 -4.11 -27.69 -8.43
C ASN A 66 -5.16 -26.80 -7.77
N GLY A 67 -5.95 -26.03 -8.54
CA GLY A 67 -6.95 -25.10 -8.04
C GLY A 67 -6.34 -23.84 -7.41
N PHE A 68 -7.19 -22.81 -7.25
CA PHE A 68 -6.81 -21.55 -6.61
C PHE A 68 -7.18 -21.57 -5.13
N SER A 69 -6.21 -21.30 -4.27
CA SER A 69 -6.44 -21.10 -2.83
C SER A 69 -6.39 -19.61 -2.48
N ILE A 70 -7.55 -19.08 -2.09
CA ILE A 70 -7.69 -17.70 -1.61
C ILE A 70 -6.80 -17.47 -0.38
N SER A 71 -6.71 -18.46 0.53
CA SER A 71 -5.89 -18.33 1.74
C SER A 71 -4.41 -18.24 1.40
N SER A 72 -3.91 -19.07 0.47
CA SER A 72 -2.51 -19.02 0.02
C SER A 72 -2.17 -17.68 -0.64
N PHE A 73 -3.12 -17.10 -1.39
CA PHE A 73 -2.96 -15.79 -2.00
C PHE A 73 -2.86 -14.66 -0.96
N TYR A 74 -3.76 -14.63 0.03
CA TYR A 74 -3.70 -13.64 1.11
C TYR A 74 -2.45 -13.83 1.98
N ILE A 75 -2.04 -15.07 2.29
CA ILE A 75 -0.82 -15.35 3.06
C ILE A 75 0.43 -14.87 2.31
N ALA A 76 0.52 -15.10 0.99
CA ALA A 76 1.64 -14.62 0.19
C ALA A 76 1.76 -13.08 0.20
N ARG A 77 0.62 -12.38 0.17
CA ARG A 77 0.58 -10.91 0.26
C ARG A 77 0.91 -10.43 1.67
N ALA A 78 0.35 -11.06 2.69
CA ALA A 78 0.63 -10.78 4.10
C ALA A 78 2.12 -10.92 4.41
N ARG A 79 2.77 -12.01 3.97
CA ARG A 79 4.22 -12.23 4.14
C ARG A 79 5.09 -11.15 3.49
N ARG A 80 4.56 -10.43 2.49
CA ARG A 80 5.28 -9.34 1.82
C ARG A 80 5.03 -7.97 2.46
N ILE A 81 3.81 -7.69 2.93
CA ILE A 81 3.41 -6.36 3.42
C ILE A 81 3.62 -6.23 4.94
N ILE A 82 3.24 -7.26 5.71
CA ILE A 82 3.27 -7.22 7.18
C ILE A 82 4.69 -6.98 7.73
N PRO A 83 5.78 -7.60 7.21
CA PRO A 83 7.11 -7.34 7.75
C PRO A 83 7.54 -5.88 7.64
N ALA A 84 7.25 -5.25 6.51
CA ALA A 84 7.57 -3.83 6.29
C ALA A 84 6.74 -2.93 7.21
N LEU A 85 5.45 -3.25 7.40
CA LEU A 85 4.57 -2.52 8.32
C LEU A 85 5.06 -2.62 9.77
N ILE A 86 5.35 -3.83 10.24
CA ILE A 86 5.85 -4.06 11.62
C ILE A 86 7.16 -3.33 11.82
N ALA A 87 8.10 -3.41 10.87
CA ALA A 87 9.39 -2.73 10.96
C ALA A 87 9.21 -1.20 11.05
N LEU A 88 8.33 -0.62 10.22
CA LEU A 88 8.02 0.81 10.26
C LEU A 88 7.39 1.21 11.60
N CYS A 89 6.36 0.48 12.05
CA CYS A 89 5.69 0.74 13.33
C CYS A 89 6.66 0.64 14.52
N ALA A 90 7.51 -0.39 14.54
CA ALA A 90 8.51 -0.56 15.58
C ALA A 90 9.53 0.58 15.57
N ALA A 91 10.01 0.98 14.39
CA ALA A 91 10.92 2.12 14.25
C ALA A 91 10.27 3.43 14.73
N LEU A 92 9.01 3.68 14.36
CA LEU A 92 8.27 4.88 14.79
C LEU A 92 8.06 4.92 16.30
N VAL A 93 7.68 3.80 16.92
CA VAL A 93 7.51 3.73 18.38
C VAL A 93 8.86 3.94 19.09
N PHE A 94 9.93 3.32 18.59
CA PHE A 94 11.27 3.46 19.16
C PHE A 94 11.83 4.88 19.06
N ILE A 95 11.74 5.48 17.87
CA ILE A 95 12.17 6.87 17.65
C ILE A 95 11.26 7.81 18.44
N GLY A 96 9.96 7.56 18.43
CA GLY A 96 8.97 8.41 19.07
C GLY A 96 9.11 8.45 20.58
N TRP A 97 9.52 7.35 21.20
CA TRP A 97 9.86 7.31 22.62
C TRP A 97 10.98 8.30 23.00
N SER A 98 11.97 8.47 22.10
CA SER A 98 13.11 9.36 22.37
C SER A 98 12.87 10.81 21.98
N LEU A 99 11.98 11.08 21.03
CA LEU A 99 11.83 12.41 20.41
C LEU A 99 10.55 13.15 20.80
N LEU A 100 9.46 12.44 21.12
CA LEU A 100 8.14 13.05 21.31
C LEU A 100 7.79 13.28 22.80
N PRO A 101 7.13 14.40 23.13
CA PRO A 101 6.48 14.59 24.44
C PRO A 101 5.39 13.54 24.70
N ALA A 102 5.10 13.27 25.98
CA ALA A 102 4.17 12.21 26.39
C ALA A 102 2.76 12.31 25.75
N GLY A 103 2.27 13.53 25.49
CA GLY A 103 0.98 13.75 24.84
C GLY A 103 0.95 13.27 23.39
N GLU A 104 1.99 13.57 22.60
CA GLU A 104 2.06 13.16 21.20
C GLU A 104 2.42 11.68 21.03
N TYR A 105 3.19 11.12 21.98
CA TYR A 105 3.48 9.69 22.04
C TYR A 105 2.22 8.84 22.21
N SER A 106 1.24 9.30 23.01
CA SER A 106 -0.06 8.64 23.14
C SER A 106 -0.78 8.56 21.78
N THR A 107 -0.86 9.67 21.06
CA THR A 107 -1.46 9.70 19.71
C THR A 107 -0.71 8.79 18.73
N LEU A 108 0.62 8.79 18.76
CA LEU A 108 1.45 7.89 17.94
C LEU A 108 1.14 6.42 18.24
N SER A 109 0.97 6.05 19.50
CA SER A 109 0.65 4.68 19.90
C SER A 109 -0.71 4.22 19.38
N ILE A 110 -1.74 5.08 19.45
CA ILE A 110 -3.07 4.80 18.93
C ILE A 110 -3.03 4.67 17.39
N ASN A 111 -2.32 5.56 16.71
CA ASN A 111 -2.13 5.49 15.26
C ASN A 111 -1.40 4.21 14.85
N THR A 112 -0.41 3.79 15.63
CA THR A 112 0.35 2.55 15.40
C THR A 112 -0.52 1.31 15.58
N ILE A 113 -1.31 1.24 16.66
CA ILE A 113 -2.22 0.12 16.92
C ILE A 113 -3.30 0.03 15.85
N THR A 114 -3.90 1.17 15.47
CA THR A 114 -4.92 1.20 14.41
C THR A 114 -4.35 0.85 13.04
N ALA A 115 -3.10 1.22 12.76
CA ALA A 115 -2.40 0.82 11.54
C ALA A 115 -2.11 -0.70 11.52
N LEU A 116 -1.61 -1.27 12.63
CA LEU A 116 -1.32 -2.70 12.75
C LEU A 116 -2.56 -3.57 12.63
N THR A 117 -3.68 -3.11 13.19
CA THR A 117 -4.98 -3.79 13.09
C THR A 117 -5.72 -3.49 11.80
N PHE A 118 -5.13 -2.69 10.90
CA PHE A 118 -5.76 -2.23 9.65
C PHE A 118 -7.11 -1.50 9.89
N THR A 119 -7.32 -0.94 11.07
CA THR A 119 -8.53 -0.20 11.46
C THR A 119 -8.38 1.32 11.34
N SER A 120 -7.24 1.83 10.84
CA SER A 120 -7.00 3.27 10.66
C SER A 120 -8.09 3.96 9.85
N ASN A 121 -8.62 3.32 8.80
CA ASN A 121 -9.72 3.90 8.01
C ASN A 121 -10.98 4.15 8.86
N ILE A 122 -11.28 3.28 9.84
CA ILE A 122 -12.44 3.45 10.73
C ILE A 122 -12.19 4.57 11.72
N LYS A 123 -10.96 4.67 12.25
CA LYS A 123 -10.55 5.78 13.13
C LYS A 123 -10.65 7.11 12.38
N PHE A 124 -10.09 7.20 11.17
CA PHE A 124 -10.18 8.39 10.34
C PHE A 124 -11.63 8.73 10.03
N TRP A 125 -12.47 7.78 9.63
CA TRP A 125 -13.89 8.04 9.42
C TRP A 125 -14.61 8.65 10.64
N ARG A 126 -14.15 8.36 11.86
CA ARG A 126 -14.70 8.92 13.11
C ARG A 126 -14.08 10.27 13.50
N GLU A 127 -12.84 10.55 13.09
CA GLU A 127 -12.10 11.78 13.42
C GLU A 127 -12.28 12.87 12.35
N THR A 128 -12.21 12.49 11.08
CA THR A 128 -12.58 13.32 9.94
C THR A 128 -14.00 12.97 9.56
N GLY A 129 -14.94 13.89 9.84
CA GLY A 129 -16.17 13.89 9.08
C GLY A 129 -15.79 14.11 7.62
N TYR A 130 -15.73 13.02 6.86
CA TYR A 130 -15.35 12.93 5.44
C TYR A 130 -16.20 13.83 4.52
N PHE A 131 -17.14 14.60 5.10
CA PHE A 131 -18.05 15.56 4.48
C PHE A 131 -17.99 16.99 5.09
N PHE A 132 -17.04 17.34 5.96
CA PHE A 132 -16.99 18.68 6.61
C PHE A 132 -15.83 19.60 6.18
N GLU A 133 -15.11 19.29 5.10
CA GLU A 133 -14.14 20.22 4.49
C GLU A 133 -14.56 20.75 3.11
N ASP A 134 -15.86 20.71 2.77
CA ASP A 134 -16.44 21.48 1.67
C ASP A 134 -17.57 22.37 2.20
N SER A 135 -17.20 23.56 2.71
CA SER A 135 -17.96 24.82 2.60
C SER A 135 -17.58 25.81 3.72
N LYS A 136 -16.39 26.41 3.62
CA LYS A 136 -16.10 27.66 4.34
C LYS A 136 -15.78 28.78 3.37
N TYR A 137 -16.71 29.02 2.44
CA TYR A 137 -16.87 30.28 1.70
C TYR A 137 -18.37 30.49 1.40
N ASN A 138 -19.08 31.06 2.37
CA ASN A 138 -20.14 32.05 2.18
C ASN A 138 -20.32 32.80 3.49
#